data_AF-A0A669PRP9-F1
#
_entry.id   AF-A0A669PRP9-F1
#
_cell.length_a   1.000
_cell.length_b   1.000
_cell.length_c   1.000
_cell.angle_alpha   90.00
_cell.angle_beta   90.00
_cell.angle_gamma   90.00
#
_symmetry.space_group_name_H-M   'P 1'
#
loop_
_entity.id
_entity.type
_entity.pdbx_description
1 polymer ?
#
loop_
_entity_poly.entity_id
_entity_poly.type
_entity_poly.pdbx_seq_one_letter_code
_entity_poly.pdbx_strand_id
1 'polypeptide(L)'
;MSCHPENFQWEHWSFENVATILAHRFPDSFIWVVKCSRMHLHKFSCYDNFVASNMFGAPEHSTDFGAFKHLHALLVNAFRLSQNILQSQTTTHGFSKDAKVSARKSEPQSVPTANGCSSTEREKDCECSNNSTMNFTIPSAVGAVSFTLIGFSKGCVVLNQLLYELKEAKKDKNTDAFLKNIKAIYWLDGGHSGGSNTWVTYPEVLKELAQTGIEVHSHVTPYQVFDTMRSWIGREHEKFVQILEEFDPVI
;
A
#
# COMPACT_ATOMS: atom_id res chain seq x y z
N MET A 1 -6.50 0.76 -17.37
CA MET A 1 -7.09 -0.41 -18.08
C MET A 1 -8.25 0.01 -18.97
N SER A 2 -9.04 1.00 -18.56
CA SER A 2 -10.17 1.57 -19.32
C SER A 2 -9.84 2.07 -20.73
N CYS A 3 -8.67 2.70 -20.94
CA CYS A 3 -8.31 3.24 -22.26
C CYS A 3 -7.78 2.18 -23.26
N HIS A 4 -7.66 0.91 -22.88
CA HIS A 4 -7.13 -0.14 -23.75
C HIS A 4 -8.27 -1.07 -24.23
N PRO A 5 -8.50 -1.22 -25.56
CA PRO A 5 -9.67 -1.91 -26.10
C PRO A 5 -9.88 -3.34 -25.56
N GLU A 6 -8.79 -4.09 -25.38
CA GLU A 6 -8.84 -5.49 -24.91
C GLU A 6 -8.93 -5.63 -23.38
N ASN A 7 -8.55 -4.60 -22.62
CA ASN A 7 -8.44 -4.68 -21.15
C ASN A 7 -9.62 -4.02 -20.44
N PHE A 8 -10.50 -3.32 -21.16
CA PHE A 8 -11.68 -2.67 -20.60
C PHE A 8 -12.60 -3.66 -19.86
N GLN A 9 -12.76 -4.88 -20.38
CA GLN A 9 -13.56 -5.94 -19.73
C GLN A 9 -13.04 -6.33 -18.33
N TRP A 10 -11.77 -6.02 -18.03
CA TRP A 10 -11.13 -6.29 -16.74
C TRP A 10 -10.97 -5.03 -15.88
N GLU A 11 -11.67 -3.93 -16.21
CA GLU A 11 -11.58 -2.66 -15.49
C GLU A 11 -11.87 -2.78 -13.99
N HIS A 12 -12.79 -3.67 -13.60
CA HIS A 12 -13.10 -3.99 -12.20
C HIS A 12 -11.87 -4.48 -11.41
N TRP A 13 -10.84 -4.95 -12.10
CA TRP A 13 -9.56 -5.41 -11.55
C TRP A 13 -8.40 -4.44 -11.79
N SER A 14 -8.70 -3.19 -12.17
CA SER A 14 -7.72 -2.11 -12.25
C SER A 14 -7.13 -1.76 -10.88
N PHE A 15 -6.00 -1.03 -10.88
CA PHE A 15 -5.33 -0.61 -9.65
C PHE A 15 -6.27 0.16 -8.72
N GLU A 16 -7.07 1.06 -9.26
CA GLU A 16 -7.99 1.93 -8.53
C GLU A 16 -9.15 1.13 -7.91
N ASN A 17 -9.71 0.19 -8.68
CA ASN A 17 -10.81 -0.65 -8.20
C ASN A 17 -10.31 -1.67 -7.16
N VAL A 18 -9.14 -2.28 -7.37
CA VAL A 18 -8.53 -3.16 -6.36
C VAL A 18 -8.21 -2.39 -5.08
N ALA A 19 -7.67 -1.17 -5.18
CA ALA A 19 -7.44 -0.32 -4.00
C ALA A 19 -8.74 -0.03 -3.24
N THR A 20 -9.83 0.22 -3.97
CA THR A 20 -11.17 0.42 -3.40
C THR A 20 -11.67 -0.83 -2.69
N ILE A 21 -11.53 -2.01 -3.29
CA ILE A 21 -11.90 -3.29 -2.67
C ILE A 21 -11.10 -3.52 -1.37
N LEU A 22 -9.79 -3.26 -1.41
CA LEU A 22 -8.91 -3.39 -0.24
C LEU A 22 -9.28 -2.40 0.86
N ALA A 23 -9.64 -1.16 0.53
CA ALA A 23 -10.07 -0.18 1.51
C ALA A 23 -11.35 -0.61 2.25
N HIS A 24 -12.29 -1.27 1.56
CA HIS A 24 -13.48 -1.86 2.21
C HIS A 24 -13.13 -3.07 3.08
N ARG A 25 -12.17 -3.89 2.65
CA ARG A 25 -11.74 -5.08 3.39
C ARG A 25 -10.95 -4.75 4.65
N PHE A 26 -10.17 -3.67 4.62
CA PHE A 26 -9.32 -3.20 5.70
C PHE A 26 -9.68 -1.74 6.07
N PRO A 27 -10.84 -1.50 6.70
CA PRO A 27 -11.37 -0.15 6.93
C PRO A 27 -10.48 0.70 7.84
N ASP A 28 -9.72 0.07 8.73
CA ASP A 28 -8.82 0.74 9.67
C ASP A 28 -7.37 0.84 9.14
N SER A 29 -7.17 0.68 7.82
CA SER A 29 -5.85 0.69 7.19
C SER A 29 -5.75 1.73 6.07
N PHE A 30 -4.55 2.30 5.92
CA PHE A 30 -4.22 3.11 4.73
C PHE A 30 -3.77 2.21 3.58
N ILE A 31 -4.41 2.35 2.43
CA ILE A 31 -4.07 1.59 1.23
C ILE A 31 -3.02 2.35 0.40
N TRP A 32 -1.84 1.75 0.26
CA TRP A 32 -0.75 2.26 -0.57
C TRP A 32 -0.58 1.37 -1.80
N VAL A 33 -0.77 1.94 -2.99
CA VAL A 33 -0.60 1.21 -4.26
C VAL A 33 0.79 1.47 -4.83
N VAL A 34 1.56 0.41 -5.04
CA VAL A 34 2.89 0.48 -5.66
C VAL A 34 2.80 0.13 -7.14
N LYS A 35 3.05 1.11 -8.00
CA LYS A 35 3.09 0.92 -9.45
C LYS A 35 4.43 0.29 -9.87
N CYS A 36 4.40 -0.55 -10.90
CA CYS A 36 5.61 -1.04 -11.55
C CYS A 36 6.47 0.12 -12.08
N SER A 37 7.80 -0.01 -12.00
CA SER A 37 8.73 1.01 -12.48
C SER A 37 8.73 1.16 -13.99
N ARG A 38 8.44 0.07 -14.72
CA ARG A 38 8.37 0.03 -16.18
C ARG A 38 7.17 -0.79 -16.64
N MET A 39 6.55 -0.37 -17.74
CA MET A 39 5.49 -1.11 -18.42
C MET A 39 5.90 -1.37 -19.86
N HIS A 40 6.30 -2.60 -20.17
CA HIS A 40 6.76 -2.99 -21.50
C HIS A 40 5.58 -3.31 -22.42
N LEU A 41 5.60 -2.77 -23.64
CA LEU A 41 4.53 -2.91 -24.64
C LEU A 41 3.13 -2.58 -24.10
N HIS A 42 3.03 -1.67 -23.12
CA HIS A 42 1.77 -1.33 -22.43
C HIS A 42 1.01 -2.52 -21.82
N LYS A 43 1.68 -3.67 -21.65
CA LYS A 43 1.06 -4.94 -21.23
C LYS A 43 1.79 -5.61 -20.07
N PHE A 44 3.12 -5.59 -20.09
CA PHE A 44 3.93 -6.30 -19.10
C PHE A 44 4.45 -5.31 -18.05
N SER A 45 3.91 -5.40 -16.83
CA SER A 45 4.46 -4.68 -15.68
C SER A 45 5.79 -5.28 -15.25
N CYS A 46 6.79 -4.43 -15.04
CA CYS A 46 8.13 -4.81 -14.60
C CYS A 46 8.48 -4.04 -13.32
N TYR A 47 8.78 -4.77 -12.25
CA TYR A 47 9.13 -4.22 -10.94
C TYR A 47 10.64 -4.16 -10.78
N ASP A 48 11.32 -3.51 -11.74
CA ASP A 48 12.78 -3.53 -11.88
C ASP A 48 13.51 -2.92 -10.66
N ASN A 49 12.83 -2.13 -9.82
CA ASN A 49 13.40 -1.60 -8.57
C ASN A 49 13.37 -2.60 -7.41
N PHE A 50 12.62 -3.69 -7.55
CA PHE A 50 12.47 -4.72 -6.53
C PHE A 50 13.13 -6.02 -6.94
N VAL A 51 13.17 -6.37 -8.23
CA VAL A 51 13.72 -7.63 -8.69
C VAL A 51 14.29 -7.50 -10.09
N ALA A 52 15.43 -8.14 -10.34
CA ALA A 52 16.00 -8.25 -11.67
C ALA A 52 15.00 -8.98 -12.58
N SER A 53 14.77 -8.48 -13.79
CA SER A 53 13.75 -9.03 -14.68
C SER A 53 14.15 -8.91 -16.14
N ASN A 54 13.69 -9.86 -16.96
CA ASN A 54 13.82 -9.73 -18.41
C ASN A 54 12.85 -8.66 -18.99
N MET A 55 12.87 -8.48 -20.32
CA MET A 55 12.05 -7.47 -20.98
C MET A 55 10.55 -7.58 -20.70
N PHE A 56 10.04 -8.80 -20.45
CA PHE A 56 8.64 -9.11 -20.17
C PHE A 56 8.33 -9.18 -18.66
N GLY A 57 9.28 -8.79 -17.80
CA GLY A 57 9.12 -8.81 -16.36
C GLY A 57 9.17 -10.21 -15.74
N ALA A 58 9.70 -11.23 -16.44
CA ALA A 58 9.95 -12.50 -15.77
C ALA A 58 11.15 -12.31 -14.81
N PRO A 59 11.00 -12.65 -13.52
CA PRO A 59 11.99 -12.33 -12.51
C PRO A 59 13.19 -13.28 -12.55
N GLU A 60 14.34 -12.77 -12.12
CA GLU A 60 15.51 -13.53 -11.73
C GLU A 60 15.81 -13.19 -10.27
N HIS A 61 15.50 -14.12 -9.37
CA HIS A 61 15.58 -13.87 -7.94
C HIS A 61 17.00 -14.04 -7.41
N SER A 62 17.42 -13.14 -6.51
CA SER A 62 18.71 -13.23 -5.80
C SER A 62 18.53 -13.00 -4.29
N THR A 63 19.56 -13.29 -3.49
CA THR A 63 19.52 -13.10 -2.04
C THR A 63 19.89 -11.69 -1.57
N ASP A 64 20.30 -10.81 -2.49
CA ASP A 64 20.98 -9.55 -2.18
C ASP A 64 20.60 -8.37 -3.08
N PHE A 65 19.49 -8.47 -3.84
CA PHE A 65 19.05 -7.42 -4.75
C PHE A 65 18.76 -6.09 -4.04
N GLY A 66 18.25 -6.15 -2.80
CA GLY A 66 17.97 -4.99 -1.96
C GLY A 66 16.51 -4.56 -1.98
N ALA A 67 15.59 -5.48 -2.29
CA ALA A 67 14.15 -5.26 -2.30
C ALA A 67 13.62 -4.73 -0.96
N PHE A 68 14.08 -5.26 0.18
CA PHE A 68 13.65 -4.75 1.48
C PHE A 68 14.13 -3.31 1.74
N LYS A 69 15.36 -3.00 1.37
CA LYS A 69 15.92 -1.64 1.49
C LYS A 69 15.12 -0.66 0.64
N HIS A 70 14.77 -1.07 -0.58
CA HIS A 70 13.93 -0.27 -1.47
C HIS A 70 12.52 -0.08 -0.89
N LEU A 71 11.88 -1.13 -0.39
CA LEU A 71 10.55 -1.06 0.23
C LEU A 71 10.54 -0.09 1.42
N HIS A 72 11.51 -0.22 2.31
CA HIS A 72 11.64 0.66 3.47
C HIS A 72 11.83 2.12 3.04
N ALA A 73 12.73 2.40 2.10
CA ALA A 73 12.96 3.75 1.58
C ALA A 73 11.72 4.33 0.88
N LEU A 74 10.99 3.50 0.13
CA LEU A 74 9.75 3.89 -0.53
C LEU A 74 8.71 4.33 0.50
N LEU A 75 8.46 3.51 1.52
CA LEU A 75 7.49 3.79 2.58
C LEU A 75 7.88 5.03 3.41
N VAL A 76 9.14 5.15 3.82
CA VAL A 76 9.62 6.33 4.56
C VAL A 76 9.38 7.62 3.76
N ASN A 77 9.67 7.60 2.46
CA ASN A 77 9.41 8.75 1.59
C ASN A 77 7.92 9.03 1.43
N ALA A 78 7.12 7.99 1.24
CA ALA A 78 5.66 8.06 1.17
C ALA A 78 5.07 8.73 2.42
N PHE A 79 5.40 8.23 3.62
CA PHE A 79 4.92 8.80 4.87
C PHE A 79 5.32 10.26 5.05
N ARG A 80 6.58 10.60 4.76
CA ARG A 80 7.07 11.99 4.83
C ARG A 80 6.28 12.92 3.91
N LEU A 81 5.98 12.48 2.68
CA LEU A 81 5.20 13.27 1.73
C LEU A 81 3.76 13.46 2.22
N SER A 82 3.12 12.41 2.74
CA SER A 82 1.76 12.51 3.29
C SER A 82 1.67 13.45 4.49
N GLN A 83 2.65 13.42 5.38
CA GLN A 83 2.72 14.35 6.52
C GLN A 83 2.84 15.80 6.06
N ASN A 84 3.71 16.09 5.09
CA ASN A 84 3.89 17.44 4.57
C ASN A 84 2.60 17.98 3.93
N ILE A 85 1.87 17.13 3.21
CA ILE A 85 0.59 17.49 2.61
C ILE A 85 -0.42 17.85 3.72
N LEU A 86 -0.56 17.01 4.75
CA LEU A 86 -1.49 17.25 5.86
C LEU A 86 -1.16 18.54 6.64
N GLN A 87 0.12 18.79 6.89
CA GLN A 87 0.57 20.02 7.56
C GLN A 87 0.27 21.26 6.72
N SER A 88 0.49 21.21 5.40
CA SER A 88 0.20 22.35 4.51
C SER A 88 -1.30 22.68 4.36
N GLN A 89 -2.16 21.68 4.50
CA GLN A 89 -3.62 21.87 4.53
C GLN A 89 -4.10 22.49 5.84
N THR A 90 -3.40 22.20 6.95
CA THR A 90 -3.73 22.77 8.27
C THR A 90 -3.34 24.25 8.35
N THR A 91 -2.25 24.66 7.72
CA THR A 91 -1.78 26.06 7.73
C THR A 91 -2.57 26.99 6.79
N THR A 92 -3.24 26.44 5.77
CA THR A 92 -4.06 27.22 4.81
C THR A 92 -5.46 27.53 5.32
N HIS A 93 -5.99 26.77 6.29
CA HIS A 93 -7.31 27.01 6.89
C HIS A 93 -7.30 27.92 8.14
N GLY A 94 -6.13 28.43 8.54
CA GLY A 94 -5.98 29.16 9.80
C GLY A 94 -5.34 30.53 9.69
N PHE A 95 -5.80 31.44 8.81
CA PHE A 95 -5.57 32.90 8.97
C PHE A 95 -6.51 33.73 8.09
N SER A 96 -7.60 34.26 8.66
CA SER A 96 -7.99 35.69 8.50
C SER A 96 -9.05 36.09 9.52
N LYS A 97 -8.61 36.40 10.74
CA LYS A 97 -9.24 37.46 11.54
C LYS A 97 -8.14 38.47 11.84
N ASP A 98 -8.40 39.71 11.45
CA ASP A 98 -7.71 40.96 11.83
C ASP A 98 -7.16 41.75 10.64
N ALA A 99 -8.07 42.36 9.89
CA ALA A 99 -7.80 43.63 9.21
C ALA A 99 -8.57 44.74 9.95
N LYS A 100 -7.88 45.38 10.88
CA LYS A 100 -8.29 46.57 11.62
C LYS A 100 -8.40 47.75 10.63
N VAL A 101 -9.62 48.09 10.20
CA VAL A 101 -9.85 49.30 9.39
C VAL A 101 -10.00 50.50 10.31
N SER A 102 -9.01 51.40 10.24
CA SER A 102 -8.96 52.69 10.92
C SER A 102 -9.96 53.67 10.31
N ALA A 103 -10.72 54.35 11.17
CA ALA A 103 -11.69 55.37 10.83
C ALA A 103 -11.06 56.64 10.22
N ARG A 104 -11.68 57.19 9.16
CA ARG A 104 -11.69 58.64 8.88
C ARG A 104 -13.09 59.06 8.38
N LYS A 105 -13.56 60.17 8.94
CA LYS A 105 -14.89 60.79 8.81
C LYS A 105 -15.03 61.60 7.51
N SER A 106 -16.24 61.60 6.93
CA SER A 106 -16.94 62.79 6.40
C SER A 106 -18.41 62.47 6.03
N GLU A 107 -19.33 63.25 6.61
CA GLU A 107 -20.81 63.32 6.44
C GLU A 107 -21.26 64.04 5.13
N PRO A 108 -22.58 64.30 4.86
CA PRO A 108 -23.82 63.51 5.06
C PRO A 108 -24.80 63.57 3.85
N GLN A 109 -25.84 62.71 3.81
CA GLN A 109 -27.22 62.88 3.25
C GLN A 109 -27.88 61.48 3.09
N SER A 110 -29.16 61.15 3.32
CA SER A 110 -30.37 61.80 3.86
C SER A 110 -31.53 60.76 3.94
N VAL A 111 -32.11 60.56 5.14
CA VAL A 111 -33.54 60.20 5.50
C VAL A 111 -34.25 58.91 4.95
N PRO A 112 -35.39 58.42 5.52
CA PRO A 112 -35.48 57.08 6.14
C PRO A 112 -36.70 56.22 5.69
N THR A 113 -36.83 54.99 6.22
CA THR A 113 -38.07 54.23 6.63
C THR A 113 -37.75 52.73 6.65
N ALA A 114 -38.33 51.80 7.41
CA ALA A 114 -38.96 51.68 8.74
C ALA A 114 -39.37 50.18 8.84
N ASN A 115 -39.40 49.62 10.07
CA ASN A 115 -40.02 48.34 10.53
C ASN A 115 -39.27 47.01 10.22
N GLY A 116 -39.01 46.08 11.15
CA GLY A 116 -39.37 45.93 12.57
C GLY A 116 -38.65 44.73 13.24
N CYS A 117 -38.72 44.70 14.59
CA CYS A 117 -38.19 43.73 15.60
C CYS A 117 -38.47 42.23 15.30
N SER A 118 -37.76 41.23 15.85
CA SER A 118 -37.47 41.01 17.29
C SER A 118 -36.31 40.04 17.59
N SER A 119 -35.67 40.29 18.73
CA SER A 119 -34.71 39.45 19.45
C SER A 119 -35.35 38.19 20.05
N THR A 120 -34.63 37.06 20.05
CA THR A 120 -34.52 36.17 21.22
C THR A 120 -33.30 35.26 21.05
N GLU A 121 -32.42 35.34 22.04
CA GLU A 121 -31.29 34.46 22.28
C GLU A 121 -31.75 33.01 22.51
N ARG A 122 -30.93 32.05 22.07
CA ARG A 122 -30.68 30.82 22.82
C ARG A 122 -29.39 30.19 22.33
N GLU A 123 -28.36 30.31 23.17
CA GLU A 123 -27.17 29.48 23.16
C GLU A 123 -27.58 28.00 23.11
N LYS A 124 -26.93 27.25 22.21
CA LYS A 124 -26.82 25.81 22.31
C LYS A 124 -25.37 25.46 22.04
N ASP A 125 -24.70 25.05 23.11
CA ASP A 125 -23.43 24.36 23.09
C ASP A 125 -23.44 23.28 22.03
N CYS A 126 -22.48 23.31 21.12
CA CYS A 126 -22.13 22.18 20.27
C CYS A 126 -20.62 22.04 20.35
N GLU A 127 -20.23 21.00 21.06
CA GLU A 127 -18.89 20.65 21.49
C GLU A 127 -17.89 20.68 20.32
N CYS A 128 -16.72 21.25 20.60
CA CYS A 128 -15.56 21.18 19.74
C CYS A 128 -15.21 19.71 19.51
N SER A 129 -15.48 19.22 18.30
CA SER A 129 -15.01 17.91 17.86
C SER A 129 -13.48 17.95 17.83
N ASN A 130 -12.87 17.17 18.72
CA ASN A 130 -11.43 17.01 18.81
C ASN A 130 -10.87 16.65 17.44
N ASN A 131 -10.10 17.56 16.84
CA ASN A 131 -9.23 17.24 15.72
C ASN A 131 -8.20 16.22 16.22
N SER A 132 -8.44 14.92 15.97
CA SER A 132 -7.42 13.91 16.15
C SER A 132 -6.37 14.12 15.06
N THR A 133 -5.36 14.93 15.37
CA THR A 133 -4.19 15.09 14.52
C THR A 133 -3.55 13.70 14.34
N MET A 134 -3.78 13.08 13.18
CA MET A 134 -3.23 11.77 12.84
C MET A 134 -1.72 11.92 12.68
N ASN A 135 -0.97 11.60 13.75
CA ASN A 135 0.49 11.61 13.72
C ASN A 135 0.98 10.33 13.03
N PHE A 136 1.29 10.41 11.73
CA PHE A 136 1.97 9.32 11.04
C PHE A 136 3.35 9.12 11.69
N THR A 137 3.67 7.92 12.16
CA THR A 137 5.01 7.62 12.69
C THR A 137 5.89 7.14 11.55
N ILE A 138 7.15 7.60 11.49
CA ILE A 138 8.11 7.10 10.49
C ILE A 138 8.33 5.59 10.77
N PRO A 139 8.34 4.72 9.74
CA PRO A 139 8.44 3.27 9.89
C PRO A 139 9.63 2.72 10.68
N SER A 140 10.60 3.56 11.06
CA SER A 140 11.81 3.15 11.77
C SER A 140 11.60 2.86 13.26
N ALA A 141 10.44 3.22 13.84
CA ALA A 141 10.13 2.88 15.23
C ALA A 141 9.47 1.49 15.28
N VAL A 142 10.23 0.48 15.70
CA VAL A 142 9.72 -0.89 15.95
C VAL A 142 8.49 -0.83 16.84
N GLY A 143 7.35 -1.35 16.35
CA GLY A 143 6.10 -1.45 17.11
C GLY A 143 5.16 -0.25 17.02
N ALA A 144 5.53 0.85 16.34
CA ALA A 144 4.64 2.01 16.18
C ALA A 144 3.73 1.92 14.93
N VAL A 145 4.11 1.10 13.94
CA VAL A 145 3.38 0.93 12.68
C VAL A 145 3.46 -0.53 12.25
N SER A 146 2.34 -1.10 11.82
CA SER A 146 2.27 -2.44 11.22
C SER A 146 1.89 -2.38 9.75
N PHE A 147 2.42 -3.31 8.95
CA PHE A 147 2.19 -3.37 7.52
C PHE A 147 1.65 -4.74 7.11
N THR A 148 0.77 -4.72 6.11
CA THR A 148 0.34 -5.91 5.37
C THR A 148 0.82 -5.76 3.94
N LEU A 149 1.50 -6.77 3.41
CA LEU A 149 1.95 -6.77 2.02
C LEU A 149 0.99 -7.60 1.18
N ILE A 150 0.58 -7.07 0.03
CA ILE A 150 -0.32 -7.75 -0.89
C ILE A 150 0.31 -7.72 -2.28
N GLY A 151 0.65 -8.90 -2.78
CA GLY A 151 1.11 -9.10 -4.15
C GLY A 151 -0.05 -9.64 -4.97
N PHE A 152 -0.54 -8.86 -5.93
CA PHE A 152 -1.55 -9.31 -6.88
C PHE A 152 -0.95 -9.52 -8.26
N SER A 153 -1.28 -10.65 -8.90
CA SER A 153 -0.82 -10.98 -10.25
C SER A 153 0.71 -10.90 -10.37
N LYS A 154 1.25 -9.97 -11.16
CA LYS A 154 2.68 -9.75 -11.30
C LYS A 154 3.33 -9.21 -10.02
N GLY A 155 2.58 -8.60 -9.10
CA GLY A 155 3.09 -8.12 -7.82
C GLY A 155 3.68 -9.24 -6.94
N CYS A 156 3.24 -10.49 -7.13
CA CYS A 156 3.80 -11.65 -6.44
C CYS A 156 5.30 -11.85 -6.69
N VAL A 157 5.85 -11.39 -7.82
CA VAL A 157 7.30 -11.48 -8.05
C VAL A 157 8.09 -10.64 -7.06
N VAL A 158 7.52 -9.53 -6.58
CA VAL A 158 8.15 -8.70 -5.54
C VAL A 158 8.14 -9.45 -4.22
N LEU A 159 7.02 -10.07 -3.86
CA LEU A 159 6.92 -10.87 -2.64
C LEU A 159 7.90 -12.04 -2.64
N ASN A 160 8.00 -12.77 -3.76
CA ASN A 160 8.94 -13.86 -3.92
C ASN A 160 10.38 -13.36 -3.72
N GLN A 161 10.74 -12.23 -4.31
CA GLN A 161 12.07 -11.62 -4.13
C GLN A 161 12.35 -11.26 -2.67
N LEU A 162 11.37 -10.70 -1.95
CA LEU A 162 11.51 -10.45 -0.52
C LEU A 162 11.80 -11.75 0.25
N LEU A 163 11.19 -12.88 -0.12
CA LEU A 163 11.47 -14.15 0.55
C LEU A 163 12.93 -14.58 0.37
N TYR A 164 13.49 -14.49 -0.84
CA TYR A 164 14.90 -14.83 -1.09
C TYR A 164 15.86 -13.95 -0.28
N GLU A 165 15.50 -12.70 0.00
CA GLU A 165 16.31 -11.77 0.77
C GLU A 165 16.14 -11.90 2.29
N LEU A 166 15.14 -12.64 2.80
CA LEU A 166 14.83 -12.68 4.24
C LEU A 166 16.04 -12.97 5.11
N LYS A 167 16.86 -13.95 4.70
CA LYS A 167 18.05 -14.35 5.44
C LYS A 167 19.07 -13.22 5.56
N GLU A 168 19.30 -12.47 4.48
CA GLU A 168 20.23 -11.35 4.48
C GLU A 168 19.63 -10.11 5.17
N ALA A 169 18.32 -9.89 4.99
CA ALA A 169 17.56 -8.83 5.64
C ALA A 169 17.62 -8.91 7.18
N LYS A 170 17.53 -10.12 7.75
CA LYS A 170 17.67 -10.36 9.20
C LYS A 170 19.06 -9.99 9.75
N LYS A 171 20.11 -9.92 8.92
CA LYS A 171 21.46 -9.56 9.37
C LYS A 171 21.64 -8.04 9.55
N ASP A 172 20.92 -7.25 8.78
CA ASP A 172 20.95 -5.79 8.88
C ASP A 172 19.95 -5.29 9.92
N LYS A 173 20.42 -4.56 10.94
CA LYS A 173 19.58 -4.13 12.08
C LYS A 173 18.37 -3.30 11.66
N ASN A 174 18.53 -2.42 10.67
CA ASN A 174 17.45 -1.54 10.22
C ASN A 174 16.40 -2.34 9.46
N THR A 175 16.85 -3.25 8.60
CA THR A 175 15.98 -4.09 7.79
C THR A 175 15.27 -5.14 8.66
N ASP A 176 15.95 -5.75 9.63
CA ASP A 176 15.36 -6.66 10.63
C ASP A 176 14.29 -5.97 11.48
N ALA A 177 14.56 -4.73 11.93
CA ALA A 177 13.58 -3.90 12.63
C ALA A 177 12.34 -3.63 11.77
N PHE A 178 12.54 -3.31 10.49
CA PHE A 178 11.45 -3.09 9.54
C PHE A 178 10.66 -4.37 9.25
N LEU A 179 11.34 -5.51 9.08
CA LEU A 179 10.72 -6.81 8.85
C LEU A 179 9.72 -7.18 9.96
N LYS A 180 10.06 -6.91 11.22
CA LYS A 180 9.19 -7.16 12.39
C LYS A 180 7.89 -6.36 12.40
N ASN A 181 7.79 -5.31 11.58
CA ASN A 181 6.57 -4.53 11.43
C ASN A 181 5.60 -5.16 10.40
N ILE A 182 6.02 -6.15 9.62
CA ILE A 182 5.15 -6.86 8.68
C ILE A 182 4.33 -7.88 9.45
N LYS A 183 3.00 -7.84 9.33
CA LYS A 183 2.07 -8.73 10.02
C LYS A 183 1.58 -9.88 9.17
N ALA A 184 1.27 -9.58 7.91
CA ALA A 184 0.74 -10.55 6.98
C ALA A 184 1.25 -10.28 5.57
N ILE A 185 1.36 -11.35 4.78
CA ILE A 185 1.67 -11.29 3.35
C ILE A 185 0.63 -12.10 2.58
N TYR A 186 0.03 -11.48 1.58
CA TYR A 186 -0.99 -12.07 0.71
C TYR A 186 -0.46 -12.23 -0.70
N TRP A 187 -0.40 -13.47 -1.18
CA TRP A 187 -0.24 -13.78 -2.60
C TRP A 187 -1.62 -13.96 -3.22
N LEU A 188 -1.98 -13.06 -4.13
CA LEU A 188 -3.28 -13.06 -4.83
C LEU A 188 -3.07 -13.36 -6.31
N ASP A 189 -3.43 -14.57 -6.72
CA ASP A 189 -3.46 -15.04 -8.11
C ASP A 189 -2.15 -14.77 -8.87
N GLY A 190 -1.02 -15.14 -8.24
CA GLY A 190 0.33 -14.82 -8.71
C GLY A 190 0.64 -15.42 -10.08
N GLY A 191 1.28 -14.63 -10.95
CA GLY A 191 1.64 -15.06 -12.30
C GLY A 191 2.63 -14.14 -13.01
N HIS A 192 3.45 -14.73 -13.87
CA HIS A 192 4.37 -14.00 -14.73
C HIS A 192 4.63 -14.74 -16.05
N SER A 193 5.34 -14.08 -16.97
CA SER A 193 5.66 -14.58 -18.32
C SER A 193 6.85 -15.56 -18.35
N GLY A 194 7.28 -16.06 -17.20
CA GLY A 194 8.35 -17.05 -17.09
C GLY A 194 7.77 -18.47 -17.07
N GLY A 195 8.64 -19.47 -17.24
CA GLY A 195 8.23 -20.89 -17.30
C GLY A 195 8.33 -21.66 -15.98
N SER A 196 8.70 -20.99 -14.89
CA SER A 196 8.91 -21.58 -13.56
C SER A 196 9.02 -20.48 -12.50
N ASN A 197 9.08 -20.87 -11.22
CA ASN A 197 9.29 -19.97 -10.07
C ASN A 197 8.18 -18.93 -9.91
N THR A 198 6.95 -19.30 -10.27
CA THR A 198 5.76 -18.51 -9.96
C THR A 198 5.50 -18.52 -8.46
N TRP A 199 5.75 -19.66 -7.80
CA TRP A 199 5.80 -19.79 -6.35
C TRP A 199 7.18 -20.24 -5.88
N VAL A 200 7.58 -19.80 -4.69
CA VAL A 200 8.87 -20.18 -4.09
C VAL A 200 8.74 -21.60 -3.53
N THR A 201 9.53 -22.56 -4.03
CA THR A 201 9.45 -23.97 -3.58
C THR A 201 10.70 -24.47 -2.87
N TYR A 202 11.49 -23.55 -2.32
CA TYR A 202 12.79 -23.78 -1.70
C TYR A 202 12.63 -23.87 -0.17
N PRO A 203 12.78 -25.07 0.45
CA PRO A 203 12.51 -25.25 1.89
C PRO A 203 13.35 -24.34 2.78
N GLU A 204 14.60 -24.07 2.42
CA GLU A 204 15.48 -23.16 3.15
C GLU A 204 14.96 -21.73 3.17
N VAL A 205 14.32 -21.27 2.08
CA VAL A 205 13.73 -19.93 1.99
C VAL A 205 12.42 -19.87 2.78
N LEU A 206 11.57 -20.89 2.62
CA LEU A 206 10.27 -20.93 3.31
C LEU A 206 10.42 -21.17 4.82
N LYS A 207 11.44 -21.90 5.26
CA LYS A 207 11.80 -22.02 6.68
C LYS A 207 12.14 -20.66 7.28
N GLU A 208 12.90 -19.83 6.55
CA GLU A 208 13.22 -18.48 7.02
C GLU A 208 11.97 -17.61 7.15
N LEU A 209 10.99 -17.75 6.25
CA LEU A 209 9.69 -17.10 6.34
C LEU A 209 8.90 -17.60 7.56
N ALA A 210 8.73 -18.91 7.74
CA ALA A 210 7.99 -19.47 8.86
C ALA A 210 8.54 -19.00 10.23
N GLN A 211 9.87 -18.89 10.36
CA GLN A 211 10.52 -18.38 11.57
C GLN A 211 10.25 -16.90 11.87
N THR A 212 9.70 -16.13 10.93
CA THR A 212 9.34 -14.72 11.19
C THR A 212 8.03 -14.57 11.98
N GLY A 213 7.15 -15.59 11.95
CA GLY A 213 5.79 -15.49 12.49
C GLY A 213 4.87 -14.54 11.71
N ILE A 214 5.23 -14.17 10.48
CA ILE A 214 4.37 -13.40 9.57
C ILE A 214 3.26 -14.32 9.08
N GLU A 215 2.02 -13.84 9.13
CA GLU A 215 0.86 -14.56 8.63
C GLU A 215 0.92 -14.67 7.09
N VAL A 216 0.77 -15.87 6.55
CA VAL A 216 0.88 -16.14 5.10
C VAL A 216 -0.50 -16.48 4.55
N HIS A 217 -0.92 -15.76 3.52
CA HIS A 217 -2.17 -16.01 2.80
C HIS A 217 -1.89 -16.30 1.34
N SER A 218 -2.32 -17.47 0.88
CA SER A 218 -2.26 -17.85 -0.52
C SER A 218 -3.68 -17.95 -1.09
N HIS A 219 -4.01 -17.09 -2.05
CA HIS A 219 -5.28 -17.12 -2.74
C HIS A 219 -5.06 -17.27 -4.23
N VAL A 220 -5.61 -18.34 -4.81
CA VAL A 220 -5.47 -18.67 -6.23
C VAL A 220 -6.83 -18.94 -6.86
N THR A 221 -6.97 -18.59 -8.13
CA THR A 221 -8.15 -18.95 -8.91
C THR A 221 -7.96 -20.30 -9.61
N PRO A 222 -9.02 -21.09 -9.84
CA PRO A 222 -8.95 -22.30 -10.66
C PRO A 222 -8.33 -22.05 -12.03
N TYR A 223 -8.59 -20.88 -12.62
CA TYR A 223 -7.99 -20.47 -13.90
C TYR A 223 -6.46 -20.48 -13.84
N GLN A 224 -5.87 -20.01 -12.75
CA GLN A 224 -4.43 -19.87 -12.64
C GLN A 224 -3.72 -21.19 -12.29
N VAL A 225 -4.30 -22.02 -11.42
CA VAL A 225 -3.65 -23.26 -10.96
C VAL A 225 -4.04 -24.52 -11.74
N PHE A 226 -5.16 -24.54 -12.48
CA PHE A 226 -5.57 -25.68 -13.31
C PHE A 226 -5.26 -25.49 -14.80
N ASP A 227 -4.51 -24.45 -15.17
CA ASP A 227 -4.05 -24.23 -16.54
C ASP A 227 -3.07 -25.35 -16.96
N THR A 228 -3.50 -26.22 -17.88
CA THR A 228 -2.69 -27.35 -18.37
C THR A 228 -1.46 -26.91 -19.16
N MET A 229 -1.52 -25.75 -19.82
CA MET A 229 -0.40 -25.16 -20.56
C MET A 229 0.64 -24.53 -19.64
N ARG A 230 0.22 -24.13 -18.43
CA ARG A 230 1.08 -23.55 -17.38
C ARG A 230 1.05 -24.37 -16.10
N SER A 231 1.04 -25.70 -16.24
CA SER A 231 0.83 -26.64 -15.14
C SER A 231 1.83 -26.54 -13.98
N TRP A 232 3.00 -25.91 -14.18
CA TRP A 232 3.94 -25.66 -13.10
C TRP A 232 3.35 -24.73 -12.03
N ILE A 233 2.46 -23.79 -12.38
CA ILE A 233 1.91 -22.81 -11.42
C ILE A 233 1.14 -23.53 -10.32
N GLY A 234 0.25 -24.47 -10.68
CA GLY A 234 -0.50 -25.27 -9.71
C GLY A 234 0.41 -26.17 -8.87
N ARG A 235 1.38 -26.85 -9.49
CA ARG A 235 2.34 -27.72 -8.78
C ARG A 235 3.23 -26.94 -7.80
N GLU A 236 3.72 -25.78 -8.21
CA GLU A 236 4.55 -24.91 -7.37
C GLU A 236 3.73 -24.32 -6.23
N HIS A 237 2.48 -23.92 -6.46
CA HIS A 237 1.55 -23.47 -5.41
C HIS A 237 1.30 -24.57 -4.36
N GLU A 238 0.94 -25.78 -4.80
CA GLU A 238 0.71 -26.92 -3.90
C GLU A 238 1.95 -27.20 -3.05
N LYS A 239 3.13 -27.20 -3.66
CA LYS A 239 4.40 -27.39 -2.97
C LYS A 239 4.74 -26.24 -2.00
N PHE A 240 4.43 -25.00 -2.37
CA PHE A 240 4.63 -23.84 -1.49
C PHE A 240 3.81 -23.96 -0.21
N VAL A 241 2.52 -24.31 -0.34
CA VAL A 241 1.61 -24.53 0.80
C VAL A 241 2.09 -25.69 1.65
N GLN A 242 2.36 -26.85 1.03
CA GLN A 242 2.81 -28.05 1.73
C GLN A 242 4.07 -27.79 2.59
N ILE A 243 5.08 -27.10 2.04
CA ILE A 243 6.32 -26.81 2.78
C ILE A 243 6.04 -25.86 3.96
N LEU A 244 5.15 -24.89 3.80
CA LEU A 244 4.81 -23.96 4.88
C LEU A 244 4.04 -24.65 6.01
N GLU A 245 3.08 -25.52 5.69
CA GLU A 245 2.35 -26.35 6.67
C GLU A 245 3.30 -27.27 7.47
N GLU A 246 4.39 -27.76 6.84
CA GLU A 246 5.42 -28.55 7.52
C GLU A 246 6.20 -27.74 8.58
N PHE A 247 6.37 -26.43 8.39
CA PHE A 247 7.10 -25.56 9.32
C PHE A 247 6.21 -24.86 10.33
N ASP A 248 4.95 -24.58 9.98
CA ASP A 248 3.94 -23.98 10.83
C ASP A 248 2.55 -24.55 10.48
N PRO A 249 2.04 -25.55 11.22
CA PRO A 249 0.80 -26.25 10.90
C PRO A 249 -0.48 -25.41 11.02
N VAL A 250 -0.36 -24.12 11.35
CA VAL A 250 -1.48 -23.18 11.58
C VAL A 250 -1.69 -22.24 10.39
N ILE A 251 -0.87 -22.36 9.32
CA ILE A 251 -1.04 -21.63 8.04
C ILE A 251 -2.19 -22.24 7.23
#